data_AF-A0A0Q0HIA8-F1
#
_entry.id   AF-A0A0Q0HIA8-F1
#
_cell.length_a   1.000
_cell.length_b   1.000
_cell.length_c   1.000
_cell.angle_alpha   90.00
_cell.angle_beta   90.00
_cell.angle_gamma   90.00
#
_symmetry.space_group_name_H-M   'P 1'
#
loop_
_entity.id
_entity.type
_entity.pdbx_description
1 polymer ?
#
loop_
_entity_poly.entity_id
_entity_poly.type
_entity_poly.pdbx_seq_one_letter_code
_entity_poly.pdbx_strand_id
1 'polypeptide(L)' 'SALGKAVNYLANNWTRLERYIEAGFLPIDNNAAERAIRPFAIGRKAWLFSDTPKGATASAQIYSLVET' A
#
# COMPACT_ATOMS: atom_id res chain seq x y z
N SER A 1 23.86 9.03 1.53
CA SER A 1 22.94 9.60 2.53
C SER A 1 21.55 9.02 2.35
N ALA A 2 20.78 8.81 3.42
CA ALA A 2 19.36 8.41 3.34
C ALA A 2 18.53 9.43 2.55
N LEU A 3 18.88 10.71 2.67
CA LEU A 3 18.24 11.82 1.97
C LEU A 3 18.46 11.73 0.46
N GLY A 4 19.68 11.41 0.02
CA GLY A 4 19.98 11.20 -1.40
C GLY A 4 19.23 10.01 -2.01
N LYS A 5 19.00 8.93 -1.22
CA LYS A 5 18.15 7.80 -1.66
C LYS A 5 16.70 8.22 -1.83
N ALA A 6 16.17 9.02 -0.90
CA ALA A 6 14.80 9.52 -0.99
C ALA A 6 14.61 10.45 -2.21
N VAL A 7 15.55 11.36 -2.47
CA VAL A 7 15.51 12.25 -3.64
C VAL A 7 15.57 11.46 -4.94
N ASN A 8 16.46 10.46 -5.05
CA ASN A 8 16.51 9.60 -6.23
C ASN A 8 15.23 8.78 -6.40
N TYR A 9 14.63 8.29 -5.31
CA TYR A 9 13.35 7.58 -5.38
C TYR A 9 12.22 8.48 -5.90
N LEU A 10 12.17 9.73 -5.44
CA LEU A 10 11.20 10.72 -5.92
C LEU A 10 11.41 10.99 -7.42
N ALA A 11 12.65 11.26 -7.84
CA ALA A 11 12.97 11.55 -9.23
C ALA A 11 12.59 10.38 -10.16
N ASN A 12 12.89 9.14 -9.76
CA ASN A 12 12.58 7.94 -10.54
C ASN A 12 11.08 7.66 -10.66
N ASN A 13 10.25 8.21 -9.78
CA ASN A 13 8.80 8.00 -9.78
C ASN A 13 8.01 9.26 -10.18
N TRP A 14 8.65 10.31 -10.65
CA TRP A 14 8.02 11.60 -10.94
C TRP A 14 6.78 11.47 -11.85
N THR A 15 6.90 10.73 -12.95
CA THR A 15 5.79 10.48 -13.89
C THR A 15 4.58 9.81 -13.23
N ARG A 16 4.78 9.04 -12.15
CA ARG A 16 3.67 8.43 -11.40
C ARG A 16 3.03 9.43 -10.43
N LEU A 17 3.84 10.32 -9.86
CA LEU A 17 3.39 11.31 -8.88
C LEU A 17 2.60 12.45 -9.53
N GLU A 18 2.85 12.78 -10.80
CA GLU A 18 2.13 13.86 -11.50
C GLU A 18 0.80 13.43 -12.13
N ARG A 19 0.49 12.13 -12.15
CA ARG A 19 -0.71 11.59 -12.84
C ARG A 19 -2.04 12.16 -12.35
N TYR A 20 -2.11 12.63 -11.09
CA TYR A 20 -3.33 13.25 -10.57
C TYR A 20 -3.72 14.51 -11.36
N ILE A 21 -2.78 15.13 -12.08
CA ILE A 21 -3.01 16.29 -12.93
C ILE A 21 -3.61 15.87 -14.29
N GLU A 22 -3.37 14.62 -14.73
CA GLU A 22 -3.85 14.10 -16.02
C GLU A 22 -5.37 13.86 -16.03
N ALA A 23 -5.97 13.60 -14.86
CA ALA A 23 -7.39 13.32 -14.75
C ALA A 23 -7.97 13.80 -13.41
N GLY A 24 -8.98 14.68 -13.46
CA GLY A 24 -9.54 15.35 -12.28
C GLY A 24 -10.26 14.45 -11.27
N PHE A 25 -10.48 13.17 -11.57
CA PHE A 25 -11.02 12.19 -10.62
C PHE A 25 -9.93 11.47 -9.81
N LEU A 26 -8.65 11.64 -10.17
CA LEU A 26 -7.54 11.05 -9.44
C LEU A 26 -7.21 11.92 -8.22
N PRO A 27 -7.20 11.36 -7.00
CA PRO A 27 -6.80 12.10 -5.81
C PRO A 27 -5.29 12.38 -5.83
N ILE A 28 -4.89 13.53 -5.29
CA ILE A 28 -3.48 13.90 -5.10
C ILE A 28 -2.80 13.04 -4.01
N ASP A 29 -3.59 12.50 -3.09
CA ASP A 29 -3.12 11.72 -1.95
C ASP A 29 -3.43 10.22 -2.12
N ASN A 30 -2.68 9.40 -1.38
CA ASN A 30 -2.85 7.95 -1.34
C ASN A 30 -3.67 7.49 -0.12
N ASN A 31 -4.45 8.38 0.50
CA ASN A 31 -5.11 8.08 1.77
C ASN A 31 -6.09 6.91 1.66
N ALA A 32 -6.74 6.75 0.50
CA ALA A 32 -7.64 5.63 0.26
C ALA A 32 -6.92 4.28 0.37
N ALA A 33 -5.78 4.12 -0.31
CA ALA A 33 -5.01 2.87 -0.26
C ALA A 33 -4.36 2.66 1.12
N GLU A 34 -3.90 3.72 1.78
CA GLU A 34 -3.36 3.63 3.13
C GLU A 34 -4.42 3.21 4.16
N ARG A 35 -5.65 3.71 4.04
CA ARG A 35 -6.78 3.25 4.85
C ARG A 35 -7.11 1.79 4.58
N ALA A 36 -7.06 1.37 3.32
CA ALA A 36 -7.37 -0.01 2.96
C ALA A 36 -6.33 -1.01 3.51
N ILE A 37 -5.04 -0.66 3.45
CA ILE A 37 -4.00 -1.55 3.97
C ILE A 37 -3.83 -1.47 5.50
N ARG A 38 -4.41 -0.47 6.17
CA ARG A 38 -4.25 -0.25 7.62
C ARG A 38 -4.74 -1.43 8.48
N PRO A 39 -5.95 -2.00 8.27
CA PRO A 39 -6.40 -3.18 9.01
C PRO A 39 -5.43 -4.37 8.88
N PHE A 40 -4.89 -4.59 7.67
CA PHE A 40 -3.89 -5.63 7.41
C PHE A 40 -2.59 -5.37 8.19
N ALA A 41 -2.06 -4.14 8.10
CA ALA A 41 -0.80 -3.77 8.75
C ALA A 41 -0.87 -3.84 10.29
N ILE A 42 -2.00 -3.42 10.87
CA ILE A 42 -2.25 -3.51 12.32
C ILE A 42 -2.44 -4.98 12.73
N GLY A 43 -3.22 -5.74 11.96
CA GLY A 43 -3.52 -7.14 12.22
C GLY A 43 -2.30 -8.06 12.19
N ARG A 44 -1.23 -7.71 11.45
CA ARG A 44 -0.02 -8.53 11.31
C ARG A 44 0.59 -8.98 12.66
N LYS A 45 0.51 -8.16 13.71
CA LYS A 45 1.04 -8.50 15.04
C LYS A 45 0.21 -9.57 15.76
N ALA A 46 -1.07 -9.71 15.41
CA ALA A 46 -1.99 -10.70 15.97
C ALA A 46 -1.98 -12.03 15.20
N TRP A 47 -1.36 -12.08 14.01
CA TRP A 47 -1.36 -13.25 13.15
C TRP A 47 -0.25 -14.23 13.50
N LEU A 48 -0.38 -14.84 14.68
CA LEU A 48 0.56 -15.83 15.21
C LEU A 48 0.73 -17.08 14.32
N PHE A 49 -0.18 -17.31 13.36
CA PHE A 49 -0.19 -18.48 12.46
C PHE A 49 -0.04 -18.13 10.97
N SER A 50 0.11 -16.85 10.60
CA SER A 50 0.38 -16.42 9.22
C SER A 50 1.89 -16.38 8.90
N ASP A 51 2.67 -17.29 9.48
CA ASP A 51 4.13 -17.36 9.29
C ASP A 51 4.53 -18.16 8.03
N THR A 52 3.55 -18.73 7.32
CA THR A 52 3.79 -19.44 6.07
C THR A 52 3.24 -18.65 4.88
N PRO A 53 3.88 -18.74 3.69
CA PRO A 53 3.36 -18.09 2.47
C PRO A 53 1.91 -18.46 2.15
N LYS A 54 1.50 -19.71 2.45
CA LYS A 54 0.12 -20.18 2.25
C LYS A 54 -0.86 -19.49 3.21
N GLY A 55 -0.49 -19.31 4.48
CA GLY A 55 -1.30 -18.58 5.46
C GLY A 55 -1.48 -17.11 5.08
N ALA A 56 -0.41 -16.47 4.60
CA ALA A 56 -0.48 -15.09 4.09
C ALA A 56 -1.43 -14.96 2.88
N THR A 57 -1.36 -15.89 1.92
CA THR A 57 -2.25 -15.89 0.75
C THR A 57 -3.71 -16.09 1.14
N ALA A 58 -4.00 -17.02 2.05
CA ALA A 58 -5.37 -17.26 2.52
C ALA A 58 -5.94 -16.04 3.26
N SER A 59 -5.14 -15.41 4.13
CA SER A 59 -5.53 -14.18 4.82
C SER A 59 -5.79 -13.03 3.83
N ALA A 60 -4.92 -12.85 2.84
CA ALA A 60 -5.10 -11.83 1.80
C ALA A 60 -6.41 -12.03 1.03
N GLN A 61 -6.75 -13.27 0.65
CA GLN A 61 -8.00 -13.58 -0.04
C GLN A 61 -9.24 -13.24 0.80
N ILE A 62 -9.24 -13.56 2.09
CA ILE A 62 -10.34 -13.22 2.99
C ILE A 62 -10.47 -11.71 3.17
N TYR A 63 -9.36 -11.00 3.35
CA TYR A 63 -9.40 -9.53 3.46
C TYR A 63 -9.91 -8.87 2.18
N SER A 64 -9.51 -9.35 0.99
CA SER A 64 -10.05 -8.86 -0.28
C SER A 64 -11.55 -9.12 -0.48
N LEU A 65 -12.12 -10.11 0.22
CA LEU A 65 -13.56 -10.40 0.22
C LEU A 65 -14.34 -9.53 1.20
N VAL A 66 -13.75 -9.20 2.35
CA VAL A 66 -14.37 -8.40 3.41
C VAL A 66 -14.24 -6.90 3.13
N GLU A 67 -13.18 -6.50 2.44
CA GLU A 67 -12.88 -5.14 2.02
C GLU A 67 -13.50 -4.86 0.63
N THR A 68 -14.83 -4.73 0.60
CA THR A 68 -15.61 -4.15 -0.52
C THR A 68 -16.14 -2.78 -0.13
#